data_AF-A0A2W5YGQ0-F1
#
_entry.id   AF-A0A2W5YGQ0-F1
#
_cell.length_a   1.000
_cell.length_b   1.000
_cell.length_c   1.000
_cell.angle_alpha   90.00
_cell.angle_beta   90.00
_cell.angle_gamma   90.00
#
_symmetry.space_group_name_H-M   'P 1'
#
loop_
_entity.id
_entity.type
_entity.pdbx_description
1 polymer ?
#
loop_
_entity_poly.entity_id
_entity_poly.type
_entity_poly.pdbx_seq_one_letter_code
_entity_poly.pdbx_strand_id
1 'polypeptide(L)'
;MTLQTPRSFNSWLRSQLREKKMSQRQLALQSGVDHSTISRLIKGDRMPSLGTATKLARGLREIRDDAEGPAYFATLSSRQLLPTTRVEYALRGDDILTEADVRELMQAYVTLRSRRLRNGQPTGPNGSGGANSLGRR
;
A
#
# COMPACT_ATOMS: atom_id res chain seq x y z
N MET A 1 17.61 17.76 35.22
CA MET A 1 16.84 17.63 33.96
C MET A 1 17.12 16.24 33.37
N THR A 2 16.19 15.30 33.52
CA THR A 2 16.42 13.87 33.21
C THR A 2 16.17 13.58 31.73
N LEU A 3 17.19 13.06 31.05
CA LEU A 3 17.14 12.53 29.68
C LEU A 3 16.19 11.32 29.60
N GLN A 4 14.89 11.54 29.35
CA GLN A 4 13.86 10.50 29.10
C GLN A 4 13.97 9.83 27.70
N THR A 5 15.20 9.65 27.23
CA THR A 5 15.54 9.77 25.81
C THR A 5 15.39 8.52 24.91
N PRO A 6 15.23 7.25 25.37
CA PRO A 6 14.96 6.12 24.46
C PRO A 6 13.48 5.71 24.34
N ARG A 7 12.71 5.70 25.45
CA ARG A 7 11.27 5.35 25.44
C ARG A 7 10.37 6.45 24.85
N SER A 8 10.86 7.69 24.82
CA SER A 8 10.12 8.78 24.20
C SER A 8 10.27 8.78 22.67
N PHE A 9 11.45 8.43 22.15
CA PHE A 9 11.67 8.46 20.69
C PHE A 9 10.95 7.32 19.97
N ASN A 10 10.99 6.10 20.51
CA ASN A 10 10.35 4.96 19.86
C ASN A 10 8.82 5.04 19.90
N SER A 11 8.24 5.54 21.00
CA SER A 11 6.81 5.83 21.13
C SER A 11 6.39 6.97 20.23
N TRP A 12 7.18 8.05 20.17
CA TRP A 12 6.98 9.14 19.22
C TRP A 12 6.99 8.63 17.77
N LEU A 13 7.98 7.84 17.38
CA LEU A 13 8.10 7.30 16.03
C LEU A 13 6.92 6.37 15.68
N ARG A 14 6.46 5.56 16.64
CA ARG A 14 5.25 4.74 16.47
C ARG A 14 4.00 5.59 16.27
N SER A 15 3.83 6.66 17.05
CA SER A 15 2.72 7.58 16.91
C SER A 15 2.73 8.27 15.55
N GLN A 16 3.90 8.73 15.09
CA GLN A 16 4.06 9.35 13.77
C GLN A 16 3.74 8.39 12.62
N LEU A 17 4.15 7.12 12.71
CA LEU A 17 3.79 6.11 11.73
C LEU A 17 2.28 5.81 11.72
N ARG A 18 1.64 5.74 12.89
CA ARG A 18 0.18 5.57 13.01
C ARG A 18 -0.59 6.75 12.44
N GLU A 19 -0.22 7.96 12.82
CA GLU A 19 -0.83 9.21 12.35
C GLU A 19 -0.74 9.31 10.82
N LYS A 20 0.39 8.91 10.24
CA LYS A 20 0.61 8.94 8.78
C LYS A 20 0.15 7.68 8.04
N LYS A 21 -0.54 6.75 8.73
CA LYS A 21 -0.94 5.42 8.18
C LYS A 21 0.22 4.74 7.40
N MET A 22 1.45 4.90 7.90
CA MET A 22 2.69 4.53 7.21
C MET A 22 3.33 3.30 7.86
N SER A 23 3.73 2.33 7.04
CA SER A 23 4.50 1.16 7.49
C SER A 23 5.98 1.49 7.66
N GLN A 24 6.66 0.74 8.53
CA GLN A 24 8.12 0.84 8.70
C GLN A 24 8.89 0.59 7.39
N ARG A 25 8.34 -0.21 6.47
CA ARG A 25 8.95 -0.48 5.16
C ARG A 25 8.83 0.72 4.22
N GLN A 26 7.70 1.43 4.26
CA GLN A 26 7.53 2.70 3.54
C GLN A 26 8.47 3.77 4.09
N LEU A 27 8.55 3.91 5.41
CA LEU A 27 9.51 4.84 6.02
C LEU A 27 10.95 4.49 5.64
N ALA A 28 11.32 3.21 5.58
CA ALA A 28 12.65 2.77 5.16
C ALA A 28 12.98 3.21 3.73
N LEU A 29 12.06 2.93 2.79
CA LEU A 29 12.21 3.32 1.39
C LEU A 29 12.36 4.84 1.23
N GLN A 30 11.60 5.61 2.01
CA GLN A 30 11.55 7.06 1.85
C GLN A 30 12.67 7.80 2.58
N SER A 31 13.05 7.33 3.77
CA SER A 31 14.17 7.91 4.53
C SER A 31 15.55 7.44 4.06
N GLY A 32 15.61 6.40 3.22
CA GLY A 32 16.86 5.73 2.86
C GLY A 32 17.56 5.05 4.05
N VAL A 33 16.83 4.80 5.14
CA VAL A 33 17.30 4.08 6.31
C VAL A 33 16.83 2.64 6.20
N ASP A 34 17.71 1.68 6.50
CA ASP A 34 17.35 0.26 6.40
C ASP A 34 16.18 -0.13 7.32
N HIS A 35 15.32 -1.02 6.83
CA HIS A 35 14.14 -1.46 7.57
C HIS A 35 14.49 -2.13 8.90
N SER A 36 15.59 -2.91 8.95
CA SER A 36 16.05 -3.54 10.20
C SER A 36 16.50 -2.51 11.23
N THR A 37 17.03 -1.36 10.77
CA THR A 37 17.41 -0.26 11.64
C THR A 37 16.18 0.39 12.25
N ILE A 38 15.16 0.70 11.43
CA ILE A 38 13.88 1.27 11.91
C ILE A 38 13.18 0.33 12.90
N SER A 39 13.19 -0.97 12.64
CA SER A 39 12.61 -1.97 13.54
C SER A 39 13.27 -1.96 14.93
N ARG A 40 14.61 -1.91 14.99
CA ARG A 40 15.37 -1.82 16.25
C ARG A 40 15.11 -0.50 16.99
N LEU A 41 15.00 0.61 16.26
CA LEU A 41 14.65 1.91 16.84
C LEU A 41 13.26 1.90 17.48
N ILE A 42 12.28 1.25 16.84
CA ILE A 42 10.91 1.14 17.36
C ILE A 42 10.81 0.19 18.56
N LYS A 43 11.62 -0.87 18.58
CA LYS A 43 11.74 -1.77 19.74
C LYS A 43 12.43 -1.10 20.93
N GLY A 44 13.23 -0.06 20.68
CA GLY A 44 13.99 0.64 21.72
C GLY A 44 15.34 0.01 22.01
N ASP A 45 15.78 -0.94 21.18
CA ASP A 45 17.05 -1.66 21.32
C ASP A 45 18.26 -0.75 21.03
N ARG A 46 18.02 0.39 20.38
CA ARG A 46 19.08 1.32 19.96
C ARG A 46 18.57 2.76 19.94
N MET A 47 19.39 3.70 20.41
CA MET A 47 19.17 5.13 20.16
C MET A 47 19.63 5.50 18.74
N PRO A 48 18.84 6.28 17.98
CA PRO A 48 19.27 6.77 16.69
C PRO A 48 20.41 7.79 16.87
N SER A 49 21.33 7.82 15.91
CA SER A 49 22.20 9.00 15.77
C SER A 49 21.40 10.19 15.25
N LEU A 50 21.89 11.40 15.48
CA LEU A 50 21.30 12.63 14.93
C LEU A 50 21.05 12.51 13.42
N GLY A 51 22.04 12.03 12.66
CA GLY A 51 21.90 11.83 11.21
C GLY A 51 20.83 10.81 10.82
N THR A 52 20.61 9.77 11.63
CA THR A 52 19.53 8.80 11.39
C THR A 52 18.18 9.43 11.71
N ALA A 53 18.07 10.17 12.81
CA ALA A 53 16.85 10.88 13.18
C ALA A 53 16.44 11.91 12.10
N THR A 54 17.40 12.65 11.55
CA THR A 54 17.14 13.62 10.48
C THR A 54 16.64 12.96 9.19
N LYS A 55 17.22 11.81 8.81
CA LYS A 55 16.74 11.03 7.65
C LYS A 55 15.30 10.53 7.83
N LEU A 56 14.99 10.02 9.02
CA LEU A 56 13.62 9.59 9.35
C LEU A 56 12.66 10.78 9.35
N ALA A 57 13.06 11.92 9.92
CA ALA A 57 12.25 13.14 9.92
C ALA A 57 11.94 13.63 8.49
N ARG A 58 12.93 13.57 7.58
CA ARG A 58 12.71 13.88 6.16
C ARG A 58 11.71 12.91 5.53
N GLY A 59 11.87 11.60 5.74
CA GLY A 59 10.93 10.60 5.23
C GLY A 59 9.51 10.75 5.77
N LEU A 60 9.36 11.33 6.97
CA LEU A 60 8.05 11.67 7.55
C LEU A 60 7.48 13.00 7.02
N ARG A 61 8.32 13.95 6.55
CA ARG A 61 7.91 15.30 6.15
C ARG A 61 7.41 15.40 4.71
N GLU A 62 7.91 14.60 3.76
CA GLU A 62 7.56 14.63 2.33
C GLU A 62 6.08 14.33 1.99
N ILE A 63 5.20 14.18 2.99
CA ILE A 63 3.74 14.04 2.81
C ILE A 63 2.99 15.28 3.33
N ARG A 64 3.65 16.24 3.99
CA ARG A 64 2.95 17.36 4.65
C ARG A 64 2.87 18.65 3.83
N ASP A 65 3.75 18.87 2.85
CA ASP A 65 3.78 20.14 2.11
C ASP A 65 3.25 20.03 0.66
N ASP A 66 2.98 18.80 0.15
CA ASP A 66 2.61 18.57 -1.27
C ASP A 66 1.27 17.82 -1.44
N ALA A 67 0.62 17.41 -0.33
CA ALA A 67 -0.49 16.46 -0.33
C ALA A 67 -1.87 17.11 -0.09
N GLU A 68 -2.08 18.35 -0.53
CA GLU A 68 -3.44 18.82 -0.76
C GLU A 68 -3.98 18.18 -2.05
N GLY A 69 -4.79 17.14 -1.88
CA GLY A 69 -5.79 16.78 -2.87
C GLY A 69 -5.29 16.03 -4.12
N PRO A 70 -6.14 15.90 -5.15
CA PRO A 70 -6.18 14.83 -6.16
C PRO A 70 -4.90 14.56 -6.98
N ALA A 71 -3.87 15.40 -6.85
CA ALA A 71 -2.62 15.31 -7.59
C ALA A 71 -1.73 14.13 -7.21
N TYR A 72 -1.64 13.75 -5.92
CA TYR A 72 -0.87 12.55 -5.51
C TYR A 72 -1.53 11.24 -6.00
N PHE A 73 -2.85 11.24 -6.11
CA PHE A 73 -3.57 10.14 -6.76
C PHE A 73 -3.34 10.10 -8.27
N ALA A 74 -3.19 11.25 -8.93
CA ALA A 74 -2.83 11.32 -10.35
C ALA A 74 -1.41 10.81 -10.62
N THR A 75 -0.45 11.07 -9.71
CA THR A 75 0.93 10.59 -9.85
C THR A 75 1.09 9.11 -9.50
N LEU A 76 0.39 8.58 -8.50
CA LEU A 76 0.35 7.13 -8.23
C LEU A 76 -0.47 6.36 -9.29
N SER A 77 -1.41 7.00 -9.98
CA SER A 77 -2.14 6.40 -11.11
C SER A 77 -1.21 6.07 -12.29
N SER A 78 0.01 6.60 -12.32
CA SER A 78 1.03 6.26 -13.33
C SER A 78 1.78 4.96 -13.06
N ARG A 79 1.70 4.40 -11.84
CA ARG A 79 2.18 3.05 -11.53
C ARG A 79 0.98 2.13 -11.62
N GLN A 80 1.04 1.07 -12.44
CA GLN A 80 -0.06 0.11 -12.63
C GLN A 80 -0.42 -0.62 -11.31
N LEU A 81 -1.15 0.04 -10.43
CA LEU A 81 -1.73 -0.56 -9.24
C LEU A 81 -2.94 -1.38 -9.68
N LEU A 82 -3.00 -2.62 -9.20
CA LEU A 82 -4.15 -3.49 -9.44
C LEU A 82 -5.43 -2.80 -8.94
N PRO A 83 -6.55 -2.88 -9.68
CA PRO A 83 -7.80 -2.21 -9.31
C PRO A 83 -8.28 -2.50 -7.88
N THR A 84 -8.06 -3.73 -7.39
CA THR A 84 -8.37 -4.14 -6.01
C THR A 84 -7.60 -3.33 -4.98
N THR A 85 -6.32 -3.08 -5.21
CA THR A 85 -5.47 -2.31 -4.31
C THR A 85 -5.93 -0.87 -4.21
N ARG A 86 -6.35 -0.26 -5.33
CA ARG A 86 -6.88 1.11 -5.35
C ARG A 86 -8.16 1.26 -4.52
N VAL A 87 -9.07 0.28 -4.62
CA VAL A 87 -10.33 0.28 -3.87
C VAL A 87 -10.07 0.09 -2.38
N GLU A 88 -9.21 -0.85 -2.01
CA GLU A 88 -8.84 -1.10 -0.60
C GLU A 88 -8.26 0.15 0.06
N TYR A 89 -7.38 0.88 -0.63
CA TYR A 89 -6.83 2.14 -0.14
C TYR A 89 -7.89 3.22 0.05
N ALA A 90 -8.82 3.35 -0.90
CA ALA A 90 -9.91 4.32 -0.78
C ALA A 90 -10.79 4.03 0.45
N LEU A 91 -11.11 2.75 0.68
CA LEU A 91 -11.91 2.32 1.83
C LEU A 91 -11.20 2.53 3.17
N ARG A 92 -9.89 2.28 3.27
CA ARG A 92 -9.11 2.58 4.49
C ARG A 92 -8.90 4.09 4.75
N GLY A 93 -9.14 4.92 3.74
CA GLY A 93 -9.10 6.37 3.85
C GLY A 93 -10.35 6.95 4.52
N ASP A 94 -11.43 6.18 4.58
CA ASP A 94 -12.67 6.56 5.24
C ASP A 94 -12.55 6.33 6.75
N ASP A 95 -12.57 7.42 7.54
CA ASP A 95 -12.40 7.35 8.99
C ASP A 95 -13.66 6.85 9.73
N ILE A 96 -14.78 6.66 9.02
CA ILE A 96 -16.02 6.07 9.58
C ILE A 96 -15.95 4.54 9.53
N LEU A 97 -15.23 3.96 8.56
CA LEU A 97 -15.15 2.53 8.36
C LEU A 97 -14.10 1.89 9.28
N THR A 98 -14.49 0.81 9.96
CA THR A 98 -13.54 -0.02 10.70
C THR A 98 -12.80 -0.97 9.74
N GLU A 99 -11.66 -1.54 10.17
CA GLU A 99 -10.96 -2.57 9.38
C GLU A 99 -11.83 -3.80 9.11
N ALA A 100 -12.82 -4.09 9.97
CA ALA A 100 -13.79 -5.16 9.74
C ALA A 100 -14.72 -4.82 8.57
N ASP A 101 -15.24 -3.58 8.54
CA ASP A 101 -16.13 -3.09 7.48
C ASP A 101 -15.40 -3.04 6.13
N VAL A 102 -14.16 -2.54 6.12
CA VAL A 102 -13.31 -2.53 4.93
C VAL A 102 -13.10 -3.94 4.38
N ARG A 103 -12.85 -4.91 5.27
CA ARG A 103 -12.66 -6.31 4.88
C ARG A 103 -13.92 -6.91 4.25
N GLU A 104 -15.07 -6.65 4.84
CA GLU A 104 -16.38 -7.08 4.33
C GLU A 104 -16.65 -6.50 2.93
N LEU A 105 -16.46 -5.19 2.77
CA LEU A 105 -16.64 -4.48 1.50
C LEU A 105 -15.68 -4.99 0.42
N MET A 106 -14.42 -5.26 0.78
CA MET A 106 -13.44 -5.83 -0.14
C MET A 106 -13.80 -7.25 -0.60
N GLN A 107 -14.35 -8.09 0.28
CA GLN A 107 -14.83 -9.42 -0.09
C GLN A 107 -16.00 -9.35 -1.09
N ALA A 108 -16.96 -8.46 -0.84
CA ALA A 108 -18.08 -8.21 -1.75
C ALA A 108 -17.57 -7.72 -3.12
N TYR A 109 -16.64 -6.76 -3.13
CA TYR A 109 -16.03 -6.22 -4.33
C TYR A 109 -15.31 -7.29 -5.18
N VAL A 110 -14.43 -8.09 -4.56
CA VAL A 110 -13.68 -9.14 -5.26
C VAL A 110 -14.63 -10.18 -5.84
N THR A 111 -15.67 -10.57 -5.10
CA THR A 111 -16.69 -11.53 -5.56
C THR A 111 -17.43 -11.02 -6.79
N LEU A 112 -17.89 -9.76 -6.75
CA LEU A 112 -18.58 -9.12 -7.87
C LEU A 112 -17.68 -9.00 -9.11
N ARG A 113 -16.43 -8.61 -8.91
CA ARG A 113 -15.43 -8.44 -9.97
C ARG A 113 -15.09 -9.76 -10.64
N SER A 114 -14.85 -10.83 -9.87
CA SER A 114 -14.60 -12.18 -10.39
C SER A 114 -15.80 -12.72 -11.17
N ARG A 115 -17.03 -12.43 -10.73
CA ARG A 115 -18.24 -12.76 -11.49
C ARG A 115 -18.32 -12.01 -12.81
N ARG A 116 -18.06 -10.70 -12.83
CA ARG A 116 -18.06 -9.90 -14.07
C ARG A 116 -16.96 -10.30 -15.05
N LEU A 117 -15.77 -10.65 -14.56
CA LEU A 117 -14.69 -11.14 -15.41
C LEU A 117 -15.05 -12.48 -16.07
N ARG A 118 -15.66 -13.41 -15.32
CA ARG A 118 -16.14 -14.68 -15.89
C ARG A 118 -17.29 -14.50 -16.87
N ASN A 119 -18.24 -13.61 -16.57
CA ASN A 119 -19.40 -13.35 -17.43
C ASN A 119 -19.08 -12.44 -18.63
N GLY A 120 -17.95 -11.74 -18.59
CA GLY A 120 -17.48 -10.86 -19.66
C GLY A 120 -16.51 -11.53 -20.63
N GLN A 121 -16.14 -12.79 -20.39
CA GLN A 121 -15.41 -13.60 -21.36
C GLN A 121 -16.41 -14.06 -22.42
N PRO A 122 -16.32 -13.64 -23.70
CA PRO A 122 -17.14 -14.24 -24.73
C PRO A 122 -16.73 -15.70 -24.83
N THR A 123 -17.67 -16.60 -24.55
CA THR A 123 -17.59 -18.02 -24.91
C THR A 123 -17.35 -18.12 -26.40
N GLY A 124 -16.08 -18.20 -26.81
CA GLY A 124 -15.72 -18.59 -28.16
C GLY A 124 -16.20 -20.04 -28.36
N PRO A 125 -17.01 -20.32 -29.40
CA PRO A 125 -17.52 -21.65 -29.62
C PRO A 125 -16.37 -22.54 -30.10
N ASN A 126 -16.02 -23.54 -29.29
CA ASN A 126 -15.30 -24.69 -29.81
C ASN A 126 -16.36 -25.72 -30.24
N GLY A 127 -16.59 -25.78 -31.54
CA GLY A 127 -17.51 -26.71 -32.21
C GLY A 127 -16.84 -27.26 -33.46
N SER A 128 -16.07 -28.33 -33.27
CA SER A 128 -15.90 -29.47 -34.16
C SER A 128 -16.69 -29.48 -35.48
N GLY A 129 -15.99 -29.71 -36.61
CA GLY A 129 -16.61 -30.23 -37.83
C GLY A 129 -16.02 -29.69 -39.13
N GLY A 130 -14.86 -30.22 -39.55
CA GLY A 130 -14.23 -29.86 -40.83
C GLY A 130 -13.46 -31.03 -41.41
N ALA A 131 -14.15 -32.15 -41.64
CA ALA A 131 -13.64 -33.19 -42.50
C ALA A 131 -13.58 -32.68 -43.96
N ASN A 132 -12.50 -33.05 -44.62
CA ASN A 132 -12.37 -33.23 -46.07
C ASN A 132 -11.99 -32.02 -46.95
N SER A 133 -10.73 -31.98 -47.38
CA SER A 133 -10.32 -31.85 -48.79
C SER A 133 -8.79 -31.65 -48.90
N LEU A 134 -8.04 -32.76 -48.87
CA LEU A 134 -6.68 -32.78 -49.40
C LEU A 134 -6.73 -33.19 -50.87
N GLY A 135 -6.77 -32.18 -51.74
CA GLY A 135 -6.33 -32.33 -53.12
C GLY A 135 -4.82 -32.15 -53.20
N ARG A 136 -4.08 -33.20 -53.55
CA ARG A 136 -2.73 -33.09 -54.12
C ARG A 136 -2.49 -34.28 -55.05
N ARG A 137 -2.48 -33.93 -56.34
CA ARG A 137 -1.52 -34.32 -57.39
C ARG A 137 -1.20 -35.79 -57.59
#